data_AF-A0A9D4BQA5-F1
#
_entry.id   AF-A0A9D4BQA5-F1
#
_cell.length_a   1.000
_cell.length_b   1.000
_cell.length_c   1.000
_cell.angle_alpha   90.00
_cell.angle_beta   90.00
_cell.angle_gamma   90.00
#
_symmetry.space_group_name_H-M   'P 1'
#
loop_
_entity.id
_entity.type
_entity.pdbx_description
1 polymer ?
#
loop_
_entity_poly.entity_id
_entity_poly.type
_entity_poly.pdbx_seq_one_letter_code
_entity_poly.pdbx_strand_id
1 'polypeptide(L)'
;MIKYMIPVPQVRSLYCPVEKVGSTFWQRFIYMIQKSSPRKRKYSHPFEVDINLALVHRPKPLYRAKPRDFKNDFKLMFVRDPYKRIASAFVDKLLAPNPLFWKLIGRSAIEKFRGVDKNRKCFHDVTFSEFLQFVVWAEKSRRELDAHFQVATEVCVPCTMKYDYIGKYKIV
;
A
#
# COMPACT_ATOMS: atom_id res chain seq x y z
N MET A 1 6.80 -1.64 -15.68
CA MET A 1 6.16 -0.29 -15.70
C MET A 1 5.68 0.01 -14.28
N ILE A 2 5.85 1.24 -13.80
CA ILE A 2 5.32 1.64 -12.49
C ILE A 2 3.79 1.49 -12.52
N LYS A 3 3.22 0.87 -11.48
CA LYS A 3 1.76 0.76 -11.39
C LYS A 3 1.14 2.14 -11.15
N TYR A 4 1.58 2.84 -10.09
CA TYR A 4 1.17 4.21 -9.83
C TYR A 4 2.13 4.96 -8.88
N MET A 5 2.18 6.29 -8.99
CA MET A 5 2.86 7.20 -8.05
C MET A 5 1.93 8.31 -7.57
N ILE A 6 2.18 8.87 -6.39
CA ILE A 6 1.43 10.01 -5.86
C ILE A 6 2.23 11.30 -6.09
N PRO A 7 1.68 12.26 -6.87
CA PRO A 7 2.29 13.57 -6.98
C PRO A 7 2.05 14.42 -5.73
N VAL A 8 3.09 15.14 -5.30
CA VAL A 8 3.04 16.12 -4.20
C VAL A 8 3.59 17.46 -4.72
N PRO A 9 2.77 18.22 -5.48
CA PRO A 9 3.24 19.42 -6.19
C PRO A 9 3.80 20.52 -5.28
N GLN A 10 3.28 20.63 -4.05
CA GLN A 10 3.66 21.66 -3.07
C GLN A 10 5.16 21.66 -2.74
N VAL A 11 5.81 20.50 -2.88
CA VAL A 11 7.24 20.30 -2.64
C VAL A 11 7.93 19.65 -3.85
N ARG A 12 7.33 19.75 -5.04
CA ARG A 12 7.86 19.20 -6.31
C ARG A 12 8.39 17.77 -6.16
N SER A 13 7.56 16.90 -5.58
CA SER A 13 7.96 15.54 -5.22
C SER A 13 6.99 14.48 -5.75
N LEU A 14 7.50 13.28 -5.95
CA LEU A 14 6.72 12.07 -6.24
C LEU A 14 6.96 11.01 -5.16
N TYR A 15 5.88 10.55 -4.55
CA TYR A 15 5.92 9.50 -3.55
C TYR A 15 5.42 8.18 -4.13
N CYS A 16 6.20 7.10 -3.97
CA CYS A 16 5.73 5.75 -4.29
C CYS A 16 5.02 5.12 -3.07
N PRO A 17 3.71 4.83 -3.17
CA PRO A 17 2.91 4.39 -2.03
C PRO A 17 2.95 2.87 -1.84
N VAL A 18 4.09 2.35 -1.39
CA VAL A 18 4.17 0.95 -0.93
C VAL A 18 3.32 0.80 0.32
N GLU A 19 2.49 -0.23 0.41
CA GLU A 19 1.71 -0.49 1.62
C GLU A 19 2.54 -1.18 2.71
N LYS A 20 2.13 -1.00 3.97
CA LYS A 20 2.77 -1.61 5.17
C LYS A 20 4.18 -1.13 5.50
N VAL A 21 4.56 0.05 5.01
CA VAL A 21 5.81 0.76 5.31
C VAL A 21 5.58 2.07 6.07
N GLY A 22 4.45 2.17 6.79
CA GLY A 22 3.96 3.44 7.34
C GLY A 22 3.13 4.26 6.34
N SER A 23 2.52 3.60 5.34
CA SER A 23 1.75 4.25 4.27
C SER A 23 0.62 5.16 4.79
N THR A 24 -0.06 4.78 5.87
CA THR A 24 -1.08 5.62 6.54
C THR A 24 -0.52 6.94 7.06
N PHE A 25 0.68 6.92 7.64
CA PHE A 25 1.37 8.14 8.06
C PHE A 25 1.69 9.02 6.86
N TRP A 26 2.23 8.44 5.79
CA TRP A 26 2.54 9.18 4.57
C TRP A 26 1.31 9.79 3.90
N GLN A 27 0.17 9.10 3.91
CA GLN A 27 -1.10 9.68 3.42
C GLN A 27 -1.50 10.92 4.21
N ARG A 28 -1.45 10.85 5.55
CA ARG A 28 -1.71 12.00 6.42
C ARG A 28 -0.71 13.13 6.21
N PHE A 29 0.57 12.80 6.09
CA PHE A 29 1.64 13.77 5.88
C PHE A 29 1.50 14.50 4.53
N ILE A 30 1.18 13.77 3.47
CA ILE A 30 0.92 14.36 2.15
C ILE A 30 -0.29 15.29 2.21
N TYR A 31 -1.39 14.86 2.85
CA TYR A 31 -2.55 15.72 3.04
C TYR A 31 -2.21 16.99 3.84
N MET A 32 -1.45 16.86 4.92
CA MET A 32 -0.96 17.99 5.71
C MET A 32 -0.15 18.96 4.85
N ILE A 33 0.75 18.47 3.98
CA ILE A 33 1.51 19.31 3.03
C ILE A 33 0.54 20.01 2.06
N GLN A 34 -0.43 19.30 1.49
CA GLN A 34 -1.40 19.88 0.55
C GLN A 34 -2.22 21.03 1.14
N LYS A 35 -2.50 20.97 2.45
CA LYS A 35 -3.25 21.99 3.18
C LYS A 35 -2.37 23.02 3.90
N SER A 36 -1.05 22.88 3.80
CA SER A 36 -0.11 23.85 4.37
C SER A 36 0.11 25.00 3.38
N SER A 37 0.19 26.21 3.90
CA SER A 37 0.60 27.40 3.14
C SER A 37 1.81 28.05 3.79
N PRO A 38 2.58 28.89 3.08
CA PRO A 38 3.73 29.59 3.66
C PRO A 38 3.42 30.41 4.92
N ARG A 39 2.16 30.87 5.07
CA ARG A 39 1.73 31.75 6.16
C ARG A 39 0.99 31.04 7.29
N LYS A 40 0.51 29.80 7.07
CA LYS A 40 -0.29 29.07 8.05
C LYS A 40 -0.19 27.57 7.83
N ARG A 41 0.19 26.84 8.89
CA ARG A 41 0.07 25.38 8.96
C ARG A 41 -1.23 25.05 9.68
N LYS A 42 -2.10 24.26 9.05
CA LYS A 42 -3.36 23.84 9.65
C LYS A 42 -3.18 22.74 10.70
N TYR A 43 -2.18 21.88 10.51
CA TYR A 43 -1.86 20.77 11.39
C TYR A 43 -0.40 20.87 11.81
N SER A 44 -0.13 20.53 13.07
CA SER A 44 1.23 20.49 13.62
C SER A 44 1.88 19.12 13.42
N HIS A 45 1.06 18.06 13.42
CA HIS A 45 1.51 16.68 13.30
C HIS A 45 0.59 15.85 12.38
N PRO A 46 1.10 14.90 11.57
CA PRO A 46 0.27 14.07 10.69
C PRO A 46 -0.83 13.29 11.41
N PHE A 47 -0.62 12.89 12.67
CA PHE A 47 -1.64 12.16 13.45
C PHE A 47 -2.87 13.00 13.81
N GLU A 48 -2.81 14.34 13.71
CA GLU A 48 -3.99 15.21 13.85
C GLU A 48 -4.92 15.14 12.63
N VAL A 49 -4.42 14.61 11.50
CA VAL A 49 -5.21 14.46 10.29
C VAL A 49 -6.04 13.18 10.38
N ASP A 50 -7.36 13.34 10.30
CA ASP A 50 -8.28 12.22 10.12
C ASP A 50 -7.91 11.40 8.87
N ILE A 51 -7.82 10.08 9.02
CA ILE A 51 -7.36 9.22 7.93
C ILE A 51 -8.36 9.17 6.77
N ASN A 52 -9.66 9.19 7.05
CA ASN A 52 -10.68 9.17 6.00
C ASN A 52 -10.62 10.46 5.18
N LEU A 53 -10.41 11.59 5.85
CA LEU A 53 -10.21 12.88 5.20
C LEU A 53 -8.98 12.87 4.27
N ALA A 54 -7.85 12.32 4.74
CA ALA A 54 -6.63 12.19 3.94
C ALA A 54 -6.82 11.25 2.74
N LEU A 55 -7.56 10.15 2.90
CA LEU A 55 -7.86 9.20 1.84
C LEU A 55 -8.76 9.80 0.76
N VAL A 56 -9.81 10.52 1.16
CA VAL A 56 -10.74 11.19 0.23
C VAL A 56 -10.03 12.26 -0.61
N HIS A 57 -9.07 12.97 -0.02
CA HIS A 57 -8.34 14.04 -0.69
C HIS A 57 -6.97 13.63 -1.24
N ARG A 58 -6.69 12.32 -1.28
CA ARG A 58 -5.43 11.79 -1.78
C ARG A 58 -5.21 12.30 -3.21
N PRO A 59 -3.99 12.79 -3.56
CA PRO A 59 -3.70 13.18 -4.92
C PRO A 59 -4.00 12.04 -5.90
N LYS A 60 -4.55 12.40 -7.07
CA LYS A 60 -4.83 11.41 -8.12
C LYS A 60 -3.52 10.69 -8.47
N PRO A 61 -3.47 9.36 -8.36
CA PRO A 61 -2.28 8.61 -8.71
C PRO A 61 -1.97 8.75 -10.21
N LEU A 62 -0.69 8.92 -10.51
CA LEU A 62 -0.16 8.90 -11.86
C LEU A 62 0.13 7.45 -12.24
N TYR A 63 -0.66 6.92 -13.17
CA TYR A 63 -0.50 5.56 -13.68
C TYR A 63 0.52 5.51 -14.81
N ARG A 64 1.31 4.43 -14.87
CA ARG A 64 2.28 4.19 -15.96
C ARG A 64 3.26 5.35 -16.21
N ALA A 65 3.57 6.11 -15.16
CA ALA A 65 4.55 7.19 -15.19
C ALA A 65 5.88 6.72 -15.78
N LYS A 66 6.44 7.46 -16.75
CA LYS A 66 7.76 7.16 -17.30
C LYS A 66 8.81 8.00 -16.55
N PRO A 67 10.04 7.46 -16.33
CA PRO A 67 11.08 8.20 -15.62
C PRO A 67 11.35 9.61 -16.18
N ARG A 68 11.26 9.75 -17.51
CA ARG A 68 11.48 11.02 -18.22
C ARG A 68 10.45 12.11 -17.91
N ASP A 69 9.22 11.74 -17.56
CA ASP A 69 8.13 12.67 -17.33
C ASP A 69 8.35 13.49 -16.04
N PHE A 70 9.23 13.00 -15.15
CA PHE A 70 9.46 13.56 -13.81
C PHE A 70 10.95 13.73 -13.53
N LYS A 71 11.75 14.06 -14.56
CA LYS A 71 13.21 14.17 -14.45
C LYS A 71 13.64 15.14 -13.34
N ASN A 72 12.85 16.18 -13.10
CA ASN A 72 13.17 17.27 -12.17
C ASN A 72 12.42 17.20 -10.82
N ASP A 73 11.60 16.18 -10.59
CA ASP A 73 10.88 15.99 -9.33
C ASP A 73 11.70 15.18 -8.34
N PHE A 74 11.61 15.49 -7.04
CA PHE A 74 12.23 14.65 -6.02
C PHE A 74 11.42 13.36 -5.82
N LYS A 75 12.02 12.21 -6.09
CA LYS A 75 11.37 10.90 -6.04
C LYS A 75 11.74 10.16 -4.76
N LEU A 76 10.74 9.83 -3.95
CA LEU A 76 10.92 9.11 -2.69
C LEU A 76 10.07 7.85 -2.61
N MET A 77 10.62 6.82 -1.98
CA MET A 77 9.90 5.61 -1.60
C MET A 77 10.34 5.11 -0.23
N PHE A 78 9.50 4.31 0.39
CA PHE A 78 9.83 3.61 1.63
C PHE A 78 9.73 2.10 1.44
N VAL A 79 10.64 1.37 2.06
CA VAL A 79 10.70 -0.09 2.03
C VAL A 79 10.69 -0.64 3.45
N ARG A 80 10.32 -1.91 3.59
CA ARG A 80 10.40 -2.67 4.83
C ARG A 80 10.94 -4.05 4.51
N ASP A 81 11.48 -4.73 5.52
CA ASP A 81 11.73 -6.17 5.44
C ASP A 81 10.52 -6.90 4.83
N PRO A 82 10.69 -7.68 3.75
CA PRO A 82 9.59 -8.31 3.02
C PRO A 82 8.71 -9.21 3.90
N TYR A 83 9.32 -9.98 4.81
CA TYR A 83 8.60 -10.90 5.70
C TYR A 83 7.78 -10.13 6.74
N LYS A 84 8.38 -9.12 7.37
CA LYS A 84 7.63 -8.25 8.30
C LYS A 84 6.49 -7.50 7.61
N ARG A 85 6.67 -7.13 6.34
CA ARG A 85 5.66 -6.43 5.55
C ARG A 85 4.47 -7.33 5.24
N ILE A 86 4.71 -8.55 4.74
CA ILE A 86 3.63 -9.48 4.37
C ILE A 86 2.90 -10.02 5.61
N ALA A 87 3.62 -10.25 6.72
CA ALA A 87 3.00 -10.58 8.00
C ALA A 87 2.11 -9.44 8.52
N SER A 88 2.57 -8.18 8.43
CA SER A 88 1.75 -7.03 8.80
C SER A 88 0.49 -6.88 7.92
N ALA A 89 0.56 -7.26 6.64
CA ALA A 89 -0.60 -7.31 5.75
C ALA A 89 -1.60 -8.39 6.18
N PHE A 90 -1.13 -9.60 6.49
CA PHE A 90 -1.97 -10.68 7.01
C PHE A 90 -2.68 -10.27 8.30
N VAL A 91 -1.94 -9.74 9.27
CA VAL A 91 -2.50 -9.36 10.57
C VAL A 91 -3.59 -8.31 10.40
N ASP A 92 -3.35 -7.27 9.60
CA ASP A 92 -4.32 -6.18 9.41
C ASP A 92 -5.54 -6.57 8.58
N LYS A 93 -5.38 -7.45 7.59
CA LYS A 93 -6.43 -7.73 6.60
C LYS A 93 -7.21 -9.01 6.86
N LEU A 94 -6.59 -10.02 7.45
CA LEU A 94 -7.20 -11.34 7.59
C LEU A 94 -7.30 -11.79 9.04
N LEU A 95 -6.33 -11.46 9.89
CA LEU A 95 -6.38 -11.84 11.30
C LEU A 95 -7.26 -10.89 12.13
N ALA A 96 -7.07 -9.59 12.00
CA ALA A 96 -7.90 -8.58 12.66
C ALA A 96 -9.32 -8.58 12.07
N PRO A 97 -10.35 -8.24 12.86
CA PRO A 97 -11.74 -8.17 12.39
C PRO A 97 -11.90 -7.29 11.14
N ASN A 98 -12.12 -7.94 9.99
CA ASN A 98 -12.26 -7.26 8.71
C ASN A 98 -13.19 -8.03 7.76
N PRO A 99 -14.52 -7.92 7.93
CA PRO A 99 -15.49 -8.70 7.17
C PRO A 99 -15.39 -8.54 5.65
N LEU A 100 -14.96 -7.36 5.17
CA LEU A 100 -14.75 -7.10 3.75
C LEU A 100 -13.63 -7.98 3.19
N PHE A 101 -12.47 -8.00 3.85
CA PHE A 101 -11.33 -8.80 3.40
C PHE A 101 -11.58 -10.30 3.59
N TRP A 102 -12.28 -10.71 4.65
CA TRP A 102 -12.73 -12.10 4.80
C TRP A 102 -13.59 -12.54 3.63
N LYS A 103 -14.56 -11.72 3.23
CA LYS A 103 -15.46 -12.03 2.11
C LYS A 103 -14.74 -12.07 0.75
N LEU A 104 -13.79 -11.17 0.50
CA LEU A 104 -13.11 -11.06 -0.80
C LEU A 104 -11.91 -12.00 -0.90
N ILE A 105 -10.97 -11.86 0.03
CA ILE A 105 -9.69 -12.57 0.01
C ILE A 105 -9.80 -13.89 0.78
N GLY A 106 -10.42 -13.86 1.97
CA GLY A 106 -10.57 -15.04 2.82
C GLY A 106 -11.30 -16.17 2.10
N ARG A 107 -12.43 -15.83 1.47
CA ARG A 107 -13.21 -16.74 0.62
C ARG A 107 -12.37 -17.33 -0.50
N SER A 108 -11.70 -16.47 -1.28
CA SER A 108 -10.89 -16.90 -2.41
C SER A 108 -9.77 -17.86 -2.00
N ALA A 109 -9.12 -17.61 -0.85
CA ALA A 109 -8.08 -18.48 -0.33
C ALA A 109 -8.65 -19.83 0.16
N ILE A 110 -9.72 -19.80 0.97
CA ILE A 110 -10.34 -21.01 1.53
C ILE A 110 -10.92 -21.89 0.42
N GLU A 111 -11.71 -21.33 -0.48
CA GLU A 111 -12.31 -22.10 -1.59
C GLU A 111 -11.23 -22.71 -2.49
N LYS A 112 -10.08 -22.03 -2.64
CA LYS A 112 -8.96 -22.53 -3.44
C LYS A 112 -8.23 -23.70 -2.80
N PHE A 113 -8.00 -23.69 -1.48
CA PHE A 113 -7.14 -24.68 -0.81
C PHE A 113 -7.91 -25.73 0.01
N ARG A 114 -9.12 -25.41 0.48
CA ARG A 114 -9.98 -26.32 1.25
C ARG A 114 -11.22 -26.79 0.49
N GLY A 115 -11.50 -26.20 -0.67
CA GLY A 115 -12.70 -26.48 -1.47
C GLY A 115 -13.91 -25.61 -1.11
N VAL A 116 -14.94 -25.66 -1.95
CA VAL A 116 -16.15 -24.85 -1.80
C VAL A 116 -17.11 -25.50 -0.82
N ASP A 117 -17.48 -24.76 0.23
CA ASP A 117 -18.53 -25.13 1.17
C ASP A 117 -19.70 -24.13 1.07
N LYS A 118 -20.84 -24.60 0.57
CA LYS A 118 -22.05 -23.77 0.37
C LYS A 118 -22.71 -23.35 1.69
N ASN A 119 -22.47 -24.08 2.78
CA ASN A 119 -23.05 -23.78 4.10
C ASN A 119 -22.19 -22.79 4.90
N ARG A 120 -20.98 -22.49 4.41
CA ARG A 120 -20.05 -21.59 5.08
C ARG A 120 -20.53 -20.14 5.02
N LYS A 121 -20.71 -19.55 6.20
CA LYS A 121 -21.15 -18.15 6.35
C LYS A 121 -20.00 -17.16 6.50
N CYS A 122 -18.83 -17.61 6.96
CA CYS A 122 -17.69 -16.74 7.22
C CYS A 122 -16.35 -17.39 6.82
N PHE A 123 -15.39 -16.52 6.49
CA PHE A 123 -14.10 -16.87 5.89
C PHE A 123 -12.94 -16.17 6.64
N HIS A 124 -13.06 -16.06 7.97
CA HIS A 124 -12.14 -15.32 8.82
C HIS A 124 -10.93 -16.15 9.28
N ASP A 125 -10.93 -17.46 9.02
CA ASP A 125 -10.01 -18.45 9.57
C ASP A 125 -8.93 -18.89 8.56
N VAL A 126 -8.54 -17.97 7.66
CA VAL A 126 -7.38 -18.17 6.80
C VAL A 126 -6.11 -18.20 7.65
N THR A 127 -5.35 -19.27 7.55
CA THR A 127 -4.05 -19.36 8.22
C THR A 127 -3.00 -18.53 7.50
N PHE A 128 -1.91 -18.18 8.18
CA PHE A 128 -0.81 -17.45 7.54
C PHE A 128 -0.20 -18.24 6.38
N SER A 129 -0.10 -19.57 6.49
CA SER A 129 0.41 -20.45 5.42
C SER A 129 -0.48 -20.40 4.18
N GLU A 130 -1.80 -20.53 4.34
CA GLU A 130 -2.74 -20.45 3.21
C GLU A 130 -2.76 -19.07 2.58
N PHE A 131 -2.61 -18.01 3.39
CA PHE A 131 -2.45 -16.67 2.86
C PHE A 131 -1.19 -16.52 2.01
N LEU A 132 -0.03 -17.04 2.44
CA LEU A 132 1.18 -17.01 1.62
C LEU A 132 1.02 -17.82 0.33
N GLN A 133 0.45 -19.02 0.43
CA GLN A 133 0.14 -19.85 -0.74
C GLN A 133 -0.81 -19.12 -1.70
N PHE A 134 -1.82 -18.42 -1.18
CA PHE A 134 -2.75 -17.62 -1.96
C PHE A 134 -2.03 -16.51 -2.72
N VAL A 135 -1.17 -15.74 -2.05
CA VAL A 135 -0.44 -14.63 -2.67
C VAL A 135 0.46 -15.14 -3.80
N VAL A 136 1.23 -16.21 -3.55
CA VAL A 136 2.10 -16.83 -4.57
C VAL A 136 1.28 -17.39 -5.73
N TRP A 137 0.16 -18.05 -5.45
CA TRP A 137 -0.73 -18.57 -6.49
C TRP A 137 -1.31 -17.45 -7.36
N ALA A 138 -1.78 -16.37 -6.74
CA ALA A 138 -2.36 -15.23 -7.43
C ALA A 138 -1.33 -14.53 -8.32
N GLU A 139 -0.11 -14.34 -7.83
CA GLU A 139 1.02 -13.80 -8.61
C GLU A 139 1.36 -14.68 -9.82
N LYS A 140 1.56 -15.99 -9.61
CA LYS A 140 1.84 -16.95 -10.70
C LYS A 140 0.72 -17.01 -11.73
N SER A 141 -0.53 -16.87 -11.28
CA SER A 141 -1.72 -16.88 -12.13
C SER A 141 -2.04 -15.53 -12.75
N ARG A 142 -1.18 -14.50 -12.57
CA ARG A 142 -1.38 -13.12 -13.04
C ARG A 142 -2.72 -12.51 -12.63
N ARG A 143 -3.24 -12.91 -11.46
CA ARG A 143 -4.44 -12.30 -10.89
C ARG A 143 -4.08 -10.99 -10.22
N GLU A 144 -5.03 -10.05 -10.23
CA GLU A 144 -4.85 -8.80 -9.51
C GLU A 144 -4.78 -9.07 -8.01
N LEU A 145 -3.68 -8.66 -7.40
CA LEU A 145 -3.46 -8.69 -5.96
C LEU A 145 -3.85 -7.35 -5.35
N ASP A 146 -4.47 -7.38 -4.18
CA ASP A 146 -4.65 -6.19 -3.36
C ASP A 146 -3.29 -5.51 -3.09
N ALA A 147 -3.24 -4.18 -3.13
CA ALA A 147 -2.02 -3.39 -2.98
C ALA A 147 -1.24 -3.70 -1.67
N HIS A 148 -1.93 -4.15 -0.61
CA HIS A 148 -1.29 -4.54 0.64
C HIS A 148 -0.44 -5.81 0.52
N PHE A 149 -0.72 -6.67 -0.47
CA PHE A 149 -0.03 -7.94 -0.69
C PHE A 149 1.00 -7.86 -1.83
N GLN A 150 0.88 -6.89 -2.73
CA GLN A 150 1.81 -6.70 -3.86
C GLN A 150 3.24 -6.42 -3.41
N VAL A 151 4.24 -6.92 -4.14
CA VAL A 151 5.67 -6.72 -3.81
C VAL A 151 6.09 -5.28 -4.10
N ALA A 152 6.87 -4.68 -3.20
CA ALA A 152 7.29 -3.27 -3.31
C ALA A 152 8.05 -2.97 -4.63
N THR A 153 8.87 -3.92 -5.07
CA THR A 153 9.64 -3.81 -6.33
C THR A 153 8.75 -3.86 -7.56
N GLU A 154 7.59 -4.51 -7.51
CA GLU A 154 6.61 -4.49 -8.60
C GLU A 154 5.80 -3.19 -8.64
N VAL A 155 5.49 -2.64 -7.47
CA VAL A 155 4.73 -1.37 -7.38
C VAL A 155 5.58 -0.20 -7.88
N CYS A 156 6.81 -0.09 -7.37
CA CYS A 156 7.66 1.09 -7.53
C CYS A 156 8.77 0.94 -8.59
N VAL A 157 9.13 -0.30 -8.94
CA VAL A 157 10.13 -0.59 -9.99
C VAL A 157 11.44 0.22 -9.83
N PRO A 158 12.11 0.16 -8.65
CA PRO A 158 13.31 0.95 -8.38
C PRO A 158 14.49 0.63 -9.31
N CYS A 159 14.46 -0.52 -10.01
CA CYS A 159 15.47 -0.85 -11.02
C CYS A 159 15.38 0.05 -12.27
N THR A 160 14.20 0.61 -12.56
CA THR A 160 13.96 1.49 -13.73
C THR A 160 13.78 2.95 -13.31
N MET A 161 13.18 3.19 -12.14
CA MET A 161 13.00 4.52 -11.57
C MET A 161 14.15 4.86 -10.63
N LYS A 162 14.87 5.94 -10.94
CA LYS A 162 15.86 6.51 -10.02
C LYS A 162 15.12 7.28 -8.92
N TYR A 163 15.21 6.76 -7.70
CA TYR A 163 14.72 7.43 -6.50
C TYR A 163 15.84 8.25 -5.88
N ASP A 164 15.52 9.49 -5.50
CA ASP A 164 16.42 10.37 -4.76
C ASP A 164 16.50 9.96 -3.29
N TYR A 165 15.46 9.31 -2.76
CA TYR A 165 15.45 8.78 -1.40
C TYR A 165 14.71 7.44 -1.28
N ILE A 166 15.35 6.47 -0.63
CA ILE A 166 14.76 5.17 -0.27
C ILE A 166 14.89 4.98 1.25
N GLY A 167 13.80 5.22 1.98
CA GLY A 167 13.76 5.07 3.43
C GLY A 167 13.46 3.64 3.86
N LYS A 168 14.16 3.11 4.87
CA LYS A 168 13.84 1.82 5.48
C LYS A 168 12.96 2.01 6.72
N TYR A 169 11.71 1.57 6.63
CA TYR A 169 10.79 1.53 7.76
C TYR A 169 11.20 0.43 8.74
N LYS A 170 11.44 0.83 9.99
CA LYS A 170 11.71 -0.06 11.12
C LYS A 170 10.68 0.25 12.20
N ILE A 171 10.13 -0.80 12.80
CA ILE A 171 9.51 -0.71 14.13
C ILE A 171 10.56 -1.34 15.05
N VAL A 172 10.94 -0.61 16.10
CA VAL A 172 11.71 -1.13 17.23
C VAL A 172 10.80 -2.03 18.05
#